data_AF-A0A7C1SLF5-F1
#
_entry.id   AF-A0A7C1SLF5-F1
#
_cell.length_a   1.000
_cell.length_b   1.000
_cell.length_c   1.000
_cell.angle_alpha   90.00
_cell.angle_beta   90.00
_cell.angle_gamma   90.00
#
_symmetry.space_group_name_H-M   'P 1'
#
loop_
_entity.id
_entity.type
_entity.pdbx_description
1 polymer ?
#
loop_
_entity_poly.entity_id
_entity_poly.type
_entity_poly.pdbx_seq_one_letter_code
_entity_poly.pdbx_strand_id
1 'polypeptide(L)'
;MGTEAEAQGVRDGAESLVGGRALPVIESEKRAVVILKAAEPRPFRISINFRGFCLFRYLVDDKTREERFFHKGESFSLDVKKEAKLWMSNSGVLRVMIGGRDVEMGKPGEVATRIVRWNKDAAGYSLEITPAD
;
A
#
# COMPACT_ATOMS: atom_id res chain seq x y z
N MET A 1 25.61 22.28 -46.76
CA MET A 1 26.58 22.33 -45.64
C MET A 1 25.91 23.14 -44.54
N GLY A 2 25.62 22.54 -43.37
CA GLY A 2 24.82 23.13 -42.29
C GLY A 2 23.36 22.64 -42.29
N THR A 3 22.93 21.51 -41.68
CA THR A 3 22.79 21.13 -40.26
C THR A 3 21.37 21.39 -39.72
N GLU A 4 20.65 20.29 -39.41
CA GLU A 4 19.67 19.99 -38.31
C GLU A 4 18.56 21.03 -37.97
N ALA A 5 17.39 20.76 -37.36
CA ALA A 5 16.90 19.68 -36.51
C ALA A 5 15.35 19.67 -36.44
N GLU A 6 14.86 18.63 -35.80
CA GLU A 6 13.51 18.18 -35.46
C GLU A 6 12.60 19.11 -34.60
N ALA A 7 11.28 18.92 -34.83
CA ALA A 7 10.19 18.56 -33.91
C ALA A 7 9.89 19.31 -32.58
N GLN A 8 8.56 19.32 -32.32
CA GLN A 8 7.85 19.30 -31.03
C GLN A 8 7.91 20.58 -30.19
N GLY A 9 6.89 20.94 -29.39
CA GLY A 9 5.65 20.28 -29.00
C GLY A 9 5.01 21.22 -27.97
N VAL A 10 3.70 21.43 -28.09
CA VAL A 10 2.94 22.39 -27.29
C VAL A 10 2.23 21.63 -26.17
N ARG A 11 2.53 22.02 -24.92
CA ARG A 11 1.67 22.08 -23.72
C ARG A 11 1.14 20.74 -23.18
N ASP A 12 0.78 20.54 -21.92
CA ASP A 12 0.51 21.36 -20.74
C ASP A 12 0.45 20.36 -19.56
N GLY A 13 0.65 20.78 -18.30
CA GLY A 13 0.39 19.86 -17.19
C GLY A 13 0.96 20.21 -15.81
N ALA A 14 0.58 21.39 -15.30
CA ALA A 14 0.49 21.80 -13.89
C ALA A 14 1.21 20.94 -12.81
N GLU A 15 2.33 21.46 -12.30
CA GLU A 15 2.87 21.12 -11.00
C GLU A 15 2.00 21.74 -9.89
N SER A 16 1.36 20.90 -9.06
CA SER A 16 0.70 21.33 -7.83
C SER A 16 1.66 21.17 -6.65
N LEU A 17 2.13 22.31 -6.15
CA LEU A 17 2.94 22.42 -4.94
C LEU A 17 2.04 22.40 -3.70
N VAL A 18 2.04 21.29 -2.96
CA VAL A 18 1.71 21.29 -1.51
C VAL A 18 2.71 20.38 -0.81
N GLY A 19 3.45 20.96 0.14
CA GLY A 19 4.45 20.30 0.99
C GLY A 19 3.84 19.26 1.95
N GLY A 20 3.31 18.17 1.42
CA GLY A 20 3.07 16.93 2.14
C GLY A 20 4.16 15.94 1.78
N ARG A 21 4.76 15.28 2.78
CA ARG A 21 5.62 14.12 2.53
C ARG A 21 4.79 13.13 1.71
N ALA A 22 5.12 12.98 0.43
CA ALA A 22 4.46 12.02 -0.46
C ALA A 22 4.49 10.66 0.25
N LEU A 23 3.30 10.14 0.55
CA LEU A 23 3.20 8.78 1.06
C LEU A 23 3.64 7.86 -0.07
N PRO A 24 4.27 6.73 0.25
CA PRO A 24 4.55 5.76 -0.78
C PRO A 24 3.21 5.23 -1.32
N VAL A 25 2.89 5.63 -2.55
CA VAL A 25 1.75 5.11 -3.31
C VAL A 25 2.18 3.80 -3.97
N ILE A 26 1.40 2.74 -3.79
CA ILE A 26 1.63 1.48 -4.51
C ILE A 26 1.06 1.65 -5.92
N GLU A 27 1.87 2.22 -6.82
CA GLU A 27 1.45 2.58 -8.18
C GLU A 27 1.49 1.42 -9.17
N SER A 28 2.18 0.32 -8.84
CA SER A 28 2.49 -0.75 -9.80
C SER A 28 2.28 -2.14 -9.21
N GLU A 29 1.70 -3.03 -10.03
CA GLU A 29 1.45 -4.45 -9.71
C GLU A 29 2.71 -5.26 -9.42
N LYS A 30 3.92 -4.69 -9.56
CA LYS A 30 5.18 -5.44 -9.47
C LYS A 30 6.21 -4.93 -8.47
N ARG A 31 5.97 -3.82 -7.76
CA ARG A 31 6.99 -3.23 -6.88
C ARG A 31 6.63 -3.36 -5.41
N ALA A 32 7.53 -3.99 -4.65
CA ALA A 32 7.51 -3.97 -3.20
C ALA A 32 7.75 -2.55 -2.67
N VAL A 33 6.93 -2.12 -1.73
CA VAL A 33 7.12 -0.86 -1.02
C VAL A 33 7.62 -1.15 0.39
N VAL A 34 8.80 -0.60 0.73
CA VAL A 34 9.38 -0.70 2.07
C VAL A 34 8.70 0.30 3.01
N ILE A 35 8.12 -0.21 4.09
CA ILE A 35 7.42 0.56 5.12
C ILE A 35 8.38 0.92 6.25
N LEU A 36 9.13 -0.07 6.75
CA LEU A 36 10.05 0.05 7.89
C LEU A 36 11.27 -0.85 7.71
N LYS A 37 12.39 -0.52 8.36
CA LYS A 37 13.55 -1.40 8.50
C LYS A 37 13.82 -1.71 9.98
N ALA A 38 14.35 -2.88 10.28
CA ALA A 38 14.71 -3.33 11.62
C ALA A 38 15.86 -4.34 11.59
N ALA A 39 16.56 -4.53 12.71
CA ALA A 39 17.59 -5.56 12.85
C ALA A 39 16.98 -6.98 12.91
N GLU A 40 15.78 -7.11 13.46
CA GLU A 40 15.05 -8.37 13.59
C GLU A 40 13.55 -8.18 13.24
N PRO A 41 12.87 -9.21 12.72
CA PRO A 41 11.44 -9.16 12.45
C PRO A 41 10.66 -9.13 13.77
N ARG A 42 9.64 -8.28 13.84
CA ARG A 42 8.83 -8.10 15.05
C ARG A 42 7.33 -7.99 14.71
N PRO A 43 6.44 -8.38 15.63
CA PRO A 43 5.01 -8.17 15.44
C PRO A 43 4.69 -6.71 15.12
N PHE A 44 3.71 -6.53 14.24
CA PHE A 44 3.26 -5.22 13.80
C PHE A 44 1.73 -5.18 13.74
N ARG A 45 1.18 -3.98 13.95
CA ARG A 45 -0.25 -3.73 13.85
C ARG A 45 -0.57 -3.09 12.51
N ILE A 46 -1.66 -3.54 11.88
CA ILE A 46 -2.31 -2.89 10.75
C ILE A 46 -3.57 -2.23 11.29
N SER A 47 -3.69 -0.92 11.15
CA SER A 47 -4.89 -0.16 11.53
C SER A 47 -5.52 0.41 10.27
N ILE A 48 -6.83 0.22 10.12
CA ILE A 48 -7.59 0.56 8.93
C ILE A 48 -8.77 1.42 9.35
N ASN A 49 -8.95 2.55 8.67
CA ASN A 49 -10.18 3.33 8.72
C ASN A 49 -10.81 3.36 7.33
N PHE A 50 -12.10 3.01 7.27
CA PHE A 50 -12.85 2.92 6.02
C PHE A 50 -13.53 4.26 5.73
N ARG A 51 -13.16 4.91 4.64
CA ARG A 51 -13.75 6.18 4.17
C ARG A 51 -14.93 5.98 3.22
N GLY A 52 -15.21 4.73 2.86
CA GLY A 52 -16.27 4.31 1.95
C GLY A 52 -16.56 2.83 2.13
N PHE A 53 -17.45 2.30 1.30
CA PHE A 53 -17.81 0.88 1.33
C PHE A 53 -16.69 0.01 0.76
N CYS A 54 -16.34 -1.06 1.47
CA CYS A 54 -15.33 -2.01 1.01
C CYS A 54 -15.66 -3.41 1.54
N LEU A 55 -15.75 -4.39 0.63
CA LEU A 55 -15.62 -5.80 1.01
C LEU A 55 -14.14 -6.06 1.29
N PHE A 56 -13.84 -6.44 2.52
CA PHE A 56 -12.48 -6.64 2.98
C PHE A 56 -12.31 -8.09 3.42
N ARG A 57 -11.29 -8.75 2.88
CA ARG A 57 -10.86 -10.07 3.35
C ARG A 57 -9.46 -9.97 3.91
N TYR A 58 -9.18 -10.78 4.92
CA TYR A 58 -7.85 -10.89 5.47
C TYR A 58 -7.50 -12.33 5.85
N LEU A 59 -6.22 -12.63 5.75
CA LEU A 59 -5.59 -13.84 6.24
C LEU A 59 -4.35 -13.40 7.00
N VAL A 60 -4.27 -13.72 8.29
CA VAL A 60 -3.14 -13.32 9.16
C VAL A 60 -2.46 -14.57 9.67
N ASP A 61 -1.13 -14.65 9.50
CA ASP A 61 -0.27 -15.70 10.04
C ASP A 61 -0.77 -17.13 9.74
N ASP A 62 -1.24 -17.36 8.51
CA ASP A 62 -1.77 -18.66 8.02
C ASP A 62 -2.95 -19.23 8.84
N LYS A 63 -3.72 -18.34 9.50
CA LYS A 63 -4.96 -18.71 10.20
C LYS A 63 -6.14 -18.89 9.23
N THR A 64 -7.35 -18.85 9.76
CA THR A 64 -8.56 -18.80 8.93
C THR A 64 -8.63 -17.49 8.15
N ARG A 65 -9.00 -17.58 6.87
CA ARG A 65 -9.34 -16.41 6.05
C ARG A 65 -10.71 -15.91 6.46
N GLU A 66 -10.80 -14.64 6.82
CA GLU A 66 -12.05 -13.98 7.21
C GLU A 66 -12.44 -12.94 6.17
N GLU A 67 -13.75 -12.71 6.04
CA GLU A 67 -14.35 -11.73 5.13
C GLU A 67 -15.38 -10.92 5.90
N ARG A 68 -15.38 -9.60 5.67
CA ARG A 68 -16.38 -8.70 6.22
C ARG A 68 -16.62 -7.51 5.29
N PHE A 69 -17.87 -7.08 5.20
CA PHE A 69 -18.24 -5.85 4.52
C PHE A 69 -18.20 -4.66 5.49
N PHE A 70 -17.41 -3.65 5.15
CA PHE A 70 -17.23 -2.45 5.96
C PHE A 70 -17.84 -1.22 5.30
N HIS A 71 -18.35 -0.33 6.13
CA HIS A 71 -18.99 0.93 5.78
C HIS A 71 -18.09 2.12 6.11
N LYS A 72 -18.47 3.29 5.59
CA LYS A 72 -17.80 4.55 5.91
C LYS A 72 -17.84 4.82 7.43
N GLY A 73 -16.70 5.20 7.97
CA GLY A 73 -16.52 5.54 9.39
C GLY A 73 -16.09 4.36 10.27
N GLU A 74 -16.21 3.13 9.77
CA GLU A 74 -15.75 1.96 10.53
C GLU A 74 -14.22 1.93 10.63
N SER A 75 -13.74 1.35 11.74
CA SER A 75 -12.33 1.13 11.97
C SER A 75 -12.08 -0.33 12.31
N PHE A 76 -10.94 -0.85 11.86
CA PHE A 76 -10.55 -2.23 12.03
C PHE A 76 -9.06 -2.33 12.27
N SER A 77 -8.63 -3.29 13.07
CA SER A 77 -7.21 -3.50 13.35
C SER A 77 -6.85 -4.97 13.39
N LEU A 78 -5.67 -5.29 12.88
CA LEU A 78 -5.09 -6.63 12.88
C LEU A 78 -3.73 -6.58 13.59
N ASP A 79 -3.51 -7.52 14.50
CA ASP A 79 -2.20 -7.78 15.09
C ASP A 79 -1.54 -8.95 14.35
N VAL A 80 -0.42 -8.68 13.69
CA VAL A 80 0.26 -9.59 12.76
C VAL A 80 1.63 -9.95 13.31
N LYS A 81 1.97 -11.25 13.32
CA LYS A 81 3.28 -11.72 13.79
C LYS A 81 4.28 -11.92 12.65
N LYS A 82 3.82 -12.38 11.48
CA LYS A 82 4.65 -12.77 10.34
C LYS A 82 4.19 -12.11 9.05
N GLU A 83 2.95 -12.40 8.66
CA GLU A 83 2.42 -12.03 7.34
C GLU A 83 0.90 -11.77 7.43
N ALA A 84 0.44 -10.79 6.66
CA ALA A 84 -0.98 -10.57 6.41
C ALA A 84 -1.23 -10.46 4.90
N LYS A 85 -2.21 -11.22 4.40
CA LYS A 85 -2.75 -11.07 3.04
C LYS A 85 -4.09 -10.37 3.14
N LEU A 86 -4.24 -9.30 2.39
CA LEU A 86 -5.39 -8.41 2.41
C LEU A 86 -5.99 -8.35 1.01
N TRP A 87 -7.30 -8.55 0.92
CA TRP A 87 -8.07 -8.33 -0.32
C TRP A 87 -9.07 -7.22 -0.08
N MET A 88 -9.11 -6.25 -0.97
CA MET A 88 -10.00 -5.11 -0.86
C MET A 88 -10.73 -4.88 -2.17
N SER A 89 -12.05 -4.76 -2.13
CA SER A 89 -12.86 -4.44 -3.31
C SER A 89 -12.75 -2.97 -3.74
N ASN A 90 -12.22 -2.10 -2.88
CA ASN A 90 -11.95 -0.70 -3.18
C ASN A 90 -10.81 -0.22 -2.29
N SER A 91 -9.59 -0.19 -2.82
CA SER A 91 -8.38 0.12 -2.04
C SER A 91 -8.23 1.60 -1.72
N GLY A 92 -8.68 2.48 -2.61
CA GLY A 92 -8.59 3.94 -2.44
C GLY A 92 -9.52 4.53 -1.37
N VAL A 93 -10.46 3.76 -0.82
CA VAL A 93 -11.31 4.22 0.29
C VAL A 93 -10.76 3.84 1.67
N LEU A 94 -9.54 3.32 1.74
CA LEU A 94 -8.92 2.89 3.00
C LEU A 94 -7.86 3.91 3.42
N ARG A 95 -7.89 4.31 4.70
CA ARG A 95 -6.72 4.89 5.36
C ARG A 95 -6.04 3.80 6.16
N VAL A 96 -4.85 3.40 5.76
CA VAL A 96 -4.12 2.30 6.39
C VAL A 96 -2.85 2.79 7.05
N MET A 97 -2.62 2.33 8.28
CA MET A 97 -1.38 2.53 9.02
C MET A 97 -0.79 1.17 9.38
N ILE A 98 0.46 0.95 9.00
CA ILE A 98 1.20 -0.30 9.24
C ILE A 98 2.42 0.02 10.09
N GLY A 99 2.51 -0.55 11.29
CA GLY A 99 3.65 -0.32 12.18
C GLY A 99 3.88 1.16 12.54
N GLY A 100 2.83 1.99 12.52
CA GLY A 100 2.91 3.43 12.78
C GLY A 100 3.22 4.30 11.55
N ARG A 101 3.26 3.74 10.35
CA ARG A 101 3.44 4.48 9.09
C ARG A 101 2.17 4.43 8.25
N ASP A 102 1.73 5.57 7.74
CA ASP A 102 0.63 5.64 6.77
C ASP A 102 1.10 5.03 5.43
N VAL A 103 0.22 4.23 4.82
CA VAL A 103 0.48 3.52 3.54
C VAL A 103 -0.76 3.64 2.66
N GLU A 104 -0.55 3.97 1.39
CA GLU A 104 -1.62 3.96 0.39
C GLU A 104 -1.76 2.57 -0.23
N MET A 105 -2.97 2.02 -0.19
CA MET A 105 -3.23 0.65 -0.63
C MET A 105 -3.52 0.54 -2.13
N GLY A 106 -3.87 1.66 -2.78
CA GLY A 106 -4.17 1.75 -4.21
C GLY A 106 -5.10 2.92 -4.53
N LYS A 107 -5.62 2.95 -5.75
CA LYS A 107 -6.42 4.07 -6.29
C LYS A 107 -7.92 3.91 -5.97
N PRO A 108 -8.71 5.01 -6.00
CA PRO A 108 -10.16 4.92 -5.87
C PRO A 108 -10.77 3.98 -6.91
N GLY A 109 -11.58 3.02 -6.46
CA GLY A 109 -12.24 2.01 -7.31
C GLY A 109 -11.36 0.81 -7.69
N GLU A 110 -10.08 0.79 -7.31
CA GLU A 110 -9.19 -0.34 -7.56
C GLU A 110 -9.51 -1.51 -6.62
N VAL A 111 -9.74 -2.69 -7.21
CA VAL A 111 -9.74 -3.96 -6.47
C VAL A 111 -8.30 -4.40 -6.35
N ALA A 112 -7.81 -4.59 -5.13
CA ALA A 112 -6.40 -4.89 -4.90
C ALA A 112 -6.21 -5.99 -3.88
N THR A 113 -5.17 -6.78 -4.12
CA THR A 113 -4.61 -7.73 -3.14
C THR A 113 -3.24 -7.24 -2.73
N ARG A 114 -2.97 -7.26 -1.43
CA ARG A 114 -1.69 -6.83 -0.84
C ARG A 114 -1.22 -7.86 0.18
N ILE A 115 0.07 -8.16 0.15
CA ILE A 115 0.76 -8.98 1.15
C ILE A 115 1.67 -8.06 1.95
N VAL A 116 1.53 -8.09 3.27
CA VAL A 116 2.37 -7.32 4.19
C VAL A 116 3.18 -8.30 5.02
N ARG A 117 4.51 -8.24 4.92
CA ARG A 117 5.41 -9.14 5.65
C ARG A 117 6.80 -8.57 5.85
N TRP A 118 7.51 -9.13 6.82
CA TRP A 118 8.95 -8.91 6.92
C TRP A 118 9.68 -9.76 5.87
N ASN A 119 10.53 -9.10 5.09
CA ASN A 119 11.51 -9.73 4.21
C ASN A 119 12.91 -9.54 4.80
N LYS A 120 13.78 -10.53 4.60
CA LYS A 120 15.18 -10.44 4.98
C LYS A 120 15.96 -9.79 3.83
N ASP A 121 16.72 -8.75 4.14
CA ASP A 121 17.61 -8.03 3.23
C ASP A 121 19.08 -8.24 3.67
N ALA A 122 20.04 -7.82 2.85
CA ALA A 122 21.47 -7.92 3.15
C ALA A 122 21.87 -7.19 4.45
N ALA A 123 21.15 -6.13 4.81
CA ALA A 123 21.43 -5.28 5.97
C ALA A 123 20.55 -5.56 7.20
N GLY A 124 19.61 -6.53 7.14
CA GLY A 124 18.67 -6.80 8.23
C GLY A 124 17.30 -7.24 7.71
N TYR A 125 16.23 -6.65 8.23
CA TYR A 125 14.86 -6.95 7.83
C TYR A 125 14.11 -5.68 7.39
N SER A 126 13.28 -5.81 6.37
CA SER A 126 12.39 -4.76 5.86
C SER A 126 10.94 -5.23 5.94
N LEU A 127 10.07 -4.41 6.53
CA LEU A 127 8.64 -4.63 6.48
C LEU A 127 8.15 -4.06 5.16
N GLU A 128 7.59 -4.91 4.33
CA GLU A 128 7.23 -4.57 2.97
C GLU A 128 5.77 -4.88 2.70
N ILE A 129 5.20 -4.10 1.80
CA ILE A 129 3.93 -4.39 1.15
C ILE A 129 4.18 -4.71 -0.32
N THR A 130 3.70 -5.87 -0.75
CA THR A 130 3.78 -6.30 -2.15
C THR A 130 2.36 -6.49 -2.70
N PRO A 131 2.13 -6.20 -3.98
CA PRO A 131 0.99 -6.75 -4.70
C PRO A 131 1.02 -8.28 -4.59
N ALA A 132 -0.15 -8.92 -4.48
CA ALA A 132 -0.24 -10.36 -4.70
C ALA A 132 -0.51 -10.58 -6.18
N ASP A 133 0.24 -11.50 -6.79
CA ASP A 133 0.02 -11.99 -8.16
C ASP A 133 -1.35 -12.66 -8.32
#